data_AF-A0ABC8SVR5-F1
#
_entry.id   AF-A0ABC8SVR5-F1
#
_cell.length_a   1.000
_cell.length_b   1.000
_cell.length_c   1.000
_cell.angle_alpha   90.00
_cell.angle_beta   90.00
_cell.angle_gamma   90.00
#
_symmetry.space_group_name_H-M   'P 1'
#
loop_
_entity.id
_entity.type
_entity.pdbx_description
1 polymer ?
#
loop_
_entity_poly.entity_id
_entity_poly.type
_entity_poly.pdbx_seq_one_letter_code
_entity_poly.pdbx_strand_id
1 'polypeptide(L)'
;MSVLPDELWRRILEFGISSSSKNPLNYKDICCVAITCRRLNRLSYEDSLWSSLLSSQFPNYENPNNINFNRRSTYPSPSSKTIFKIRFERERERRLLGHRRAVLRVESQIGEHSRKLREIESRVMDERVRMKATTEELSNLLRVR
;
A
#
# COMPACT_ATOMS: atom_id res chain seq x y z
N MET A 1 -16.88 -17.61 -34.54
CA MET A 1 -17.05 -16.83 -33.29
C MET A 1 -18.11 -15.79 -33.56
N SER A 2 -19.31 -15.99 -33.01
CA SER A 2 -20.47 -15.10 -33.18
C SER A 2 -20.05 -13.63 -33.04
N VAL A 3 -20.24 -12.87 -34.13
CA VAL A 3 -19.80 -11.48 -34.29
C VAL A 3 -20.76 -10.59 -33.50
N LEU A 4 -20.75 -10.72 -32.17
CA LEU A 4 -21.45 -9.79 -31.29
C LEU A 4 -20.90 -8.39 -31.57
N PRO A 5 -21.69 -7.35 -31.90
CA PRO A 5 -21.20 -6.00 -32.21
C PRO A 5 -20.38 -5.34 -31.09
N ASP A 6 -19.57 -4.35 -31.45
CA ASP A 6 -18.71 -3.63 -30.49
C ASP A 6 -19.55 -2.95 -29.40
N GLU A 7 -20.72 -2.41 -29.77
CA GLU A 7 -21.70 -1.79 -28.88
C GLU A 7 -22.13 -2.74 -27.75
N LEU A 8 -22.39 -4.00 -28.08
CA LEU A 8 -22.82 -4.99 -27.10
C LEU A 8 -21.66 -5.42 -26.20
N TRP A 9 -20.46 -5.60 -26.75
CA TRP A 9 -19.27 -5.84 -25.92
C TRP A 9 -19.01 -4.70 -24.94
N ARG A 10 -19.17 -3.45 -25.38
CA ARG A 10 -19.02 -2.26 -24.52
C ARG A 10 -20.01 -2.28 -23.38
N ARG A 11 -21.29 -2.52 -23.69
CA ARG A 11 -22.33 -2.64 -22.67
C ARG A 11 -22.04 -3.78 -21.70
N ILE A 12 -21.61 -4.95 -22.17
CA ILE A 12 -21.26 -6.09 -21.29
C ILE A 12 -20.14 -5.69 -20.31
N LEU A 13 -19.09 -5.04 -20.80
CA LEU A 13 -17.97 -4.59 -19.96
C LEU A 13 -18.41 -3.49 -18.98
N GLU A 14 -19.16 -2.50 -19.44
CA GLU A 14 -19.69 -1.40 -18.62
C GLU A 14 -20.63 -1.91 -17.53
N PHE A 15 -21.53 -2.84 -17.86
CA PHE A 15 -22.39 -3.51 -16.88
C PHE A 15 -21.57 -4.32 -15.90
N GLY A 16 -20.54 -5.04 -16.33
CA GLY A 16 -19.68 -5.80 -15.42
C GLY A 16 -18.94 -4.92 -14.39
N ILE A 17 -18.59 -3.68 -14.76
CA ILE A 17 -17.94 -2.71 -13.86
C ILE A 17 -18.97 -2.03 -12.93
N SER A 18 -20.12 -1.66 -13.48
CA SER A 18 -21.13 -0.85 -12.78
C SER A 18 -22.13 -1.67 -11.96
N SER A 19 -22.20 -2.98 -12.20
CA SER A 19 -23.14 -3.85 -11.49
C SER A 19 -22.77 -4.00 -10.02
N SER A 20 -23.78 -3.87 -9.15
CA SER A 20 -23.77 -4.34 -7.76
C SER A 20 -23.76 -5.88 -7.66
N SER A 21 -23.06 -6.54 -8.59
CA SER A 21 -22.89 -7.98 -8.56
C SER A 21 -21.92 -8.33 -7.43
N LYS A 22 -21.99 -9.57 -6.95
CA LYS A 22 -21.14 -10.07 -5.86
C LYS A 22 -19.63 -9.89 -6.14
N ASN A 23 -19.24 -9.85 -7.42
CA ASN A 23 -17.86 -9.64 -7.88
C ASN A 23 -17.85 -8.69 -9.09
N PRO A 24 -17.78 -7.36 -8.90
CA PRO A 24 -17.67 -6.42 -10.00
C PRO A 24 -16.34 -6.59 -10.73
N LEU A 25 -16.35 -6.40 -12.06
CA LEU A 25 -15.13 -6.42 -12.86
C LEU A 25 -14.19 -5.31 -12.41
N ASN A 26 -12.95 -5.69 -12.15
CA ASN A 26 -11.88 -4.79 -11.72
C ASN A 26 -10.96 -4.44 -12.92
N TYR A 27 -10.06 -3.47 -12.72
CA TYR A 27 -9.04 -3.10 -13.72
C TYR A 27 -8.22 -4.30 -14.18
N LYS A 28 -7.99 -5.27 -13.29
CA LYS A 28 -7.26 -6.51 -13.60
C LYS A 28 -8.00 -7.33 -14.65
N ASP A 29 -9.31 -7.50 -14.48
CA ASP A 29 -10.14 -8.29 -15.38
C ASP A 29 -10.21 -7.61 -16.76
N ILE A 30 -10.33 -6.28 -16.79
CA ILE A 30 -10.30 -5.50 -18.03
C ILE A 30 -8.95 -5.67 -18.74
N CYS A 31 -7.83 -5.63 -18.01
CA CYS A 31 -6.50 -5.87 -18.56
C CYS A 31 -6.34 -7.31 -19.09
N CYS A 32 -6.88 -8.31 -18.39
CA CYS A 32 -6.88 -9.70 -18.85
C CYS A 32 -7.67 -9.84 -20.15
N VAL A 33 -8.88 -9.26 -20.22
CA VAL A 33 -9.73 -9.23 -21.42
C VAL A 33 -9.00 -8.55 -22.59
N ALA A 34 -8.29 -7.45 -22.34
CA ALA A 34 -7.52 -6.74 -23.35
C ALA A 34 -6.45 -7.59 -24.03
N ILE A 35 -5.87 -8.56 -23.32
CA ILE A 35 -4.80 -9.43 -23.85
C ILE A 35 -5.38 -10.54 -24.74
N THR A 36 -6.66 -10.89 -24.58
CA THR A 36 -7.25 -12.05 -25.28
C THR A 36 -7.35 -11.87 -26.79
N CYS A 37 -7.70 -10.68 -27.30
CA CYS A 37 -7.71 -10.40 -28.74
C CYS A 37 -7.59 -8.91 -29.05
N ARG A 38 -7.17 -8.57 -30.28
CA ARG A 38 -7.00 -7.18 -30.76
C ARG A 38 -8.26 -6.33 -30.63
N ARG A 39 -9.42 -6.93 -30.88
CA ARG A 39 -10.72 -6.27 -30.81
C ARG A 39 -11.05 -5.85 -29.38
N LEU A 40 -10.94 -6.79 -28.43
CA LEU A 40 -11.17 -6.53 -27.01
C LEU A 40 -10.10 -5.61 -26.43
N ASN A 41 -8.87 -5.68 -26.94
CA ASN A 41 -7.82 -4.71 -26.62
C ASN A 41 -8.27 -3.28 -26.96
N ARG A 42 -8.74 -3.05 -28.19
CA ARG A 42 -9.26 -1.72 -28.61
C ARG A 42 -10.41 -1.25 -27.72
N LEU A 43 -11.38 -2.13 -27.44
CA LEU A 43 -12.52 -1.80 -26.57
C LEU A 43 -12.08 -1.49 -25.13
N SER A 44 -11.06 -2.17 -24.61
CA SER A 44 -10.52 -1.92 -23.28
C SER A 44 -9.83 -0.55 -23.12
N TYR A 45 -9.58 0.19 -24.22
CA TYR A 45 -9.02 1.55 -24.17
C TYR A 45 -10.08 2.64 -24.18
N GLU A 46 -11.38 2.28 -24.26
CA GLU A 46 -12.44 3.28 -24.26
C GLU A 46 -12.56 4.03 -22.94
N ASP A 47 -12.72 5.35 -23.04
CA ASP A 47 -12.64 6.25 -21.90
C ASP A 47 -13.76 6.00 -20.88
N SER A 48 -14.97 5.73 -21.34
CA SER A 48 -16.17 5.47 -20.52
C SER A 48 -15.98 4.33 -19.52
N LEU A 49 -15.33 3.24 -19.93
CA LEU A 49 -15.03 2.10 -19.05
C LEU A 49 -14.13 2.52 -17.89
N TRP A 50 -13.07 3.29 -18.20
CA TRP A 50 -12.14 3.77 -17.17
C TRP A 50 -12.74 4.89 -16.32
N SER A 51 -13.63 5.71 -16.87
CA SER A 51 -14.39 6.71 -16.09
C SER A 51 -15.31 6.02 -15.08
N SER A 52 -16.06 4.98 -15.48
CA SER A 52 -16.90 4.19 -14.57
C SER A 52 -16.06 3.51 -13.48
N LEU A 53 -14.93 2.92 -13.88
CA LEU A 53 -14.00 2.29 -12.94
C LEU A 53 -13.37 3.30 -11.95
N LEU A 54 -13.05 4.50 -12.42
CA LEU A 54 -12.59 5.61 -11.59
C LEU A 54 -13.64 6.01 -10.55
N SER A 55 -14.89 6.18 -10.97
CA SER A 55 -16.00 6.53 -10.08
C SER A 55 -16.25 5.44 -9.04
N SER A 56 -16.16 4.17 -9.43
CA SER A 56 -16.36 3.02 -8.53
C SER A 56 -15.23 2.86 -7.51
N GLN A 57 -13.96 2.95 -7.94
CA GLN A 57 -12.82 2.64 -7.08
C GLN A 57 -12.23 3.84 -6.33
N PHE A 58 -12.47 5.04 -6.84
CA PHE A 58 -11.96 6.28 -6.28
C PHE A 58 -13.09 7.29 -6.02
N PRO A 59 -14.14 6.94 -5.24
CA PRO A 59 -15.32 7.79 -5.05
C PRO A 59 -14.99 9.13 -4.37
N ASN A 60 -13.96 9.15 -3.53
CA ASN A 60 -13.54 10.34 -2.78
C ASN A 60 -12.55 11.24 -3.55
N TYR A 61 -12.14 10.84 -4.75
CA TYR A 61 -11.35 11.72 -5.59
C TYR A 61 -12.33 12.58 -6.38
N GLU A 62 -12.43 13.85 -6.01
CA GLU A 62 -13.23 14.85 -6.72
C GLU A 62 -13.06 14.71 -8.24
N ASN A 63 -14.20 14.90 -8.91
CA ASN A 63 -14.42 14.85 -10.34
C ASN A 63 -13.14 15.19 -11.14
N PRO A 64 -12.70 14.40 -12.13
CA PRO A 64 -11.53 14.71 -12.95
C PRO A 64 -11.57 16.13 -13.59
N ASN A 65 -12.76 16.75 -13.68
CA ASN A 65 -12.95 18.14 -14.09
C ASN A 65 -12.48 19.21 -13.08
N ASN A 66 -12.23 18.83 -11.82
CA ASN A 66 -11.82 19.69 -10.70
C ASN A 66 -10.36 19.48 -10.29
N ILE A 67 -9.55 18.81 -11.13
CA ILE A 67 -8.12 19.06 -11.06
C ILE A 67 -7.92 20.46 -11.61
N ASN A 68 -7.68 21.43 -10.73
CA ASN A 68 -7.18 22.77 -11.05
C ASN A 68 -5.78 22.68 -11.70
N PHE A 69 -5.65 21.98 -12.82
CA PHE A 69 -4.71 22.38 -13.86
C PHE A 69 -5.29 23.67 -14.41
N ASN A 70 -4.69 24.80 -14.03
CA ASN A 70 -4.92 26.10 -14.65
C ASN A 70 -5.21 25.91 -16.15
N ARG A 71 -6.48 26.03 -16.53
CA ARG A 71 -6.98 25.83 -17.90
C ARG A 71 -6.49 26.99 -18.77
N ARG A 72 -5.23 26.92 -19.15
CA ARG A 72 -4.61 27.61 -20.27
C ARG A 72 -3.53 26.69 -20.81
N SER A 73 -3.94 25.58 -21.42
CA SER A 73 -3.02 24.72 -22.13
C SER A 73 -3.71 24.08 -23.32
N THR A 74 -3.13 24.28 -24.49
CA THR A 74 -3.55 23.78 -25.80
C THR A 74 -3.34 22.25 -25.95
N TYR A 75 -3.14 21.53 -24.84
CA TYR A 75 -2.84 20.09 -24.85
C TYR A 75 -4.11 19.26 -24.67
N PRO A 76 -4.22 18.11 -25.35
CA PRO A 76 -5.35 17.20 -25.19
C PRO A 76 -5.43 16.71 -23.73
N SER A 77 -6.65 16.68 -23.19
CA SER A 77 -6.91 16.16 -21.86
C SER A 77 -6.43 14.71 -21.74
N PRO A 78 -5.82 14.32 -20.61
CA PRO A 78 -5.37 12.94 -20.41
C PRO A 78 -6.58 12.00 -20.40
N SER A 79 -6.42 10.81 -21.00
CA SER A 79 -7.46 9.78 -20.98
C SER A 79 -7.76 9.29 -19.55
N SER A 80 -8.99 8.89 -19.30
CA SER A 80 -9.45 8.30 -18.04
C SER A 80 -8.59 7.10 -17.63
N LYS A 81 -8.09 6.30 -18.58
CA LYS A 81 -7.13 5.21 -18.32
C LYS A 81 -5.81 5.73 -17.73
N THR A 82 -5.31 6.83 -18.26
CA THR A 82 -4.07 7.48 -17.76
C THR A 82 -4.29 8.03 -16.36
N ILE A 83 -5.42 8.71 -16.13
CA ILE A 83 -5.82 9.22 -14.81
C ILE A 83 -5.92 8.08 -13.80
N PHE A 84 -6.59 6.97 -14.18
CA PHE A 84 -6.69 5.77 -13.35
C PHE A 84 -5.32 5.22 -12.98
N LYS A 85 -4.43 5.08 -13.96
CA LYS A 85 -3.06 4.60 -13.74
C LYS A 85 -2.30 5.47 -12.74
N ILE A 86 -2.33 6.79 -12.92
CA ILE A 86 -1.65 7.74 -12.00
C ILE A 86 -2.22 7.61 -10.58
N ARG A 87 -3.56 7.56 -10.43
CA ARG A 87 -4.21 7.42 -9.11
C ARG A 87 -3.85 6.10 -8.45
N PHE A 88 -3.86 5.01 -9.21
CA PHE A 88 -3.48 3.67 -8.73
C PHE A 88 -2.02 3.65 -8.26
N GLU A 89 -1.09 4.21 -9.03
CA GLU A 89 0.33 4.26 -8.68
C GLU A 89 0.56 5.08 -7.40
N ARG A 90 -0.09 6.24 -7.28
CA ARG A 90 -0.04 7.07 -6.06
C ARG A 90 -0.58 6.34 -4.84
N GLU A 91 -1.70 5.64 -4.98
CA GLU A 91 -2.30 4.83 -3.90
C GLU A 91 -1.36 3.70 -3.46
N ARG A 92 -0.78 2.98 -4.42
CA ARG A 92 0.18 1.90 -4.18
C ARG A 92 1.40 2.42 -3.44
N GLU A 93 1.96 3.54 -3.87
CA GLU A 93 3.13 4.16 -3.22
C GLU A 93 2.80 4.59 -1.79
N ARG A 94 1.63 5.22 -1.58
CA ARG A 94 1.19 5.63 -0.23
C ARG A 94 1.08 4.43 0.71
N ARG A 95 0.51 3.31 0.25
CA ARG A 95 0.43 2.07 1.05
C ARG A 95 1.81 1.51 1.37
N LEU A 96 2.72 1.50 0.39
CA LEU A 96 4.09 1.04 0.59
C LEU A 96 4.85 1.89 1.62
N LEU A 97 4.74 3.22 1.51
CA LEU A 97 5.35 4.15 2.46
C LEU A 97 4.74 4.02 3.86
N GLY A 98 3.42 3.84 3.95
CA GLY A 98 2.72 3.59 5.21
C GLY A 98 3.23 2.32 5.89
N HIS A 99 3.35 1.22 5.13
CA HIS A 99 3.91 -0.04 5.62
C HIS A 99 5.36 0.12 6.07
N ARG A 100 6.22 0.76 5.26
CA ARG A 100 7.62 1.01 5.62
C ARG A 100 7.75 1.83 6.91
N ARG A 101 6.91 2.86 7.09
CA ARG A 101 6.87 3.64 8.34
C ARG A 101 6.46 2.80 9.54
N ALA A 102 5.51 1.89 9.37
CA ALA A 102 5.09 1.00 10.45
C ALA A 102 6.23 0.06 10.87
N VAL A 103 6.93 -0.54 9.89
CA VAL A 103 8.09 -1.40 10.14
C VAL A 103 9.19 -0.64 10.89
N LEU A 104 9.58 0.55 10.42
CA LEU A 104 10.62 1.36 11.06
C LEU A 104 10.27 1.74 12.51
N ARG A 105 8.99 1.94 12.85
CA ARG A 105 8.58 2.19 14.25
C ARG A 105 8.81 0.96 15.12
N VAL A 106 8.49 -0.23 14.61
CA VAL A 106 8.72 -1.49 15.35
C VAL A 106 10.22 -1.74 15.51
N GLU A 107 11.02 -1.55 14.46
CA GLU A 107 12.47 -1.68 14.53
C GLU A 107 13.09 -0.70 15.53
N SER A 108 12.59 0.54 15.57
CA SER A 108 13.00 1.55 16.55
C SER A 108 12.69 1.09 17.99
N GLN A 109 11.51 0.55 18.24
CA GLN A 109 11.16 -0.02 19.55
C GLN A 109 12.07 -1.18 19.94
N ILE A 110 12.36 -2.09 19.00
CA ILE A 110 13.29 -3.20 19.22
C ILE A 110 14.67 -2.68 19.60
N GLY A 111 15.17 -1.65 18.91
CA GLY A 111 16.45 -1.02 19.22
C GLY A 111 16.51 -0.43 20.63
N GLU A 112 15.49 0.31 21.04
CA GLU A 112 15.35 0.87 22.39
C GLU A 112 15.29 -0.22 23.46
N HIS A 113 14.46 -1.24 23.26
CA HIS A 113 14.37 -2.37 24.19
C HIS A 113 15.68 -3.14 24.30
N SER A 114 16.38 -3.34 23.19
CA SER A 114 17.69 -4.00 23.17
C SER A 114 18.74 -3.18 23.93
N ARG A 115 18.70 -1.85 23.83
CA ARG A 115 19.58 -0.97 24.61
C ARG A 115 19.31 -1.07 26.11
N LYS A 116 18.04 -1.01 26.51
CA LYS A 116 17.64 -1.16 27.92
C LYS A 116 18.04 -2.51 28.49
N LEU A 117 17.89 -3.58 27.70
CA LEU A 117 18.28 -4.92 28.09
C LEU A 117 19.78 -5.00 28.38
N ARG A 118 20.62 -4.46 27.49
CA ARG A 118 22.08 -4.37 27.73
C ARG A 118 22.45 -3.56 28.96
N GLU A 119 21.74 -2.46 29.22
CA GLU A 119 21.96 -1.64 30.43
C GLU A 119 21.65 -2.44 31.71
N ILE A 120 20.54 -3.18 31.71
CA ILE A 120 20.16 -4.05 32.83
C ILE A 120 21.19 -5.16 33.03
N GLU A 121 21.62 -5.81 31.95
CA GLU A 121 22.66 -6.85 32.01
C GLU A 121 23.96 -6.32 32.62
N SER A 122 24.40 -5.11 32.22
CA SER A 122 25.58 -4.47 32.81
C SER A 122 25.41 -4.21 34.31
N ARG A 123 24.25 -3.68 34.73
CA ARG A 123 23.98 -3.44 36.16
C ARG A 123 23.97 -4.72 36.98
N VAL A 124 23.36 -5.79 36.46
CA VAL A 124 23.34 -7.10 37.11
C VAL A 124 24.76 -7.65 37.25
N MET A 125 25.62 -7.47 36.24
CA MET A 125 27.01 -7.87 36.32
C MET A 125 27.76 -7.10 37.41
N ASP A 126 27.60 -5.78 37.47
CA ASP A 126 28.23 -4.93 38.48
C ASP A 126 27.76 -5.30 39.89
N GLU A 127 26.45 -5.51 40.08
CA GLU A 127 25.88 -5.96 41.36
C GLU A 127 26.42 -7.32 41.77
N ARG A 128 26.57 -8.25 40.83
CA ARG A 128 27.15 -9.57 41.10
C ARG A 128 28.61 -9.47 41.54
N VAL A 129 29.40 -8.58 40.93
CA VAL A 129 30.79 -8.33 41.35
C VAL A 129 30.82 -7.76 42.77
N ARG A 130 29.98 -6.76 43.07
CA ARG A 130 29.89 -6.18 44.42
C ARG A 130 29.47 -7.22 45.47
N MET A 131 28.46 -8.04 45.16
CA MET A 131 28.01 -9.11 46.05
C MET A 131 29.13 -10.12 46.35
N LYS A 132 29.92 -10.50 45.34
CA LYS A 132 31.08 -11.38 45.57
C LYS A 132 32.09 -10.73 46.51
N ALA A 133 32.46 -9.47 46.26
CA ALA A 133 33.40 -8.74 47.10
C ALA A 133 32.89 -8.65 48.56
N THR A 134 31.61 -8.32 48.78
CA THR A 134 31.06 -8.25 50.15
C THR A 134 31.00 -9.63 50.82
N THR A 135 30.73 -10.71 50.08
CA THR A 135 30.79 -12.07 50.66
C THR A 135 32.20 -12.49 51.04
N GLU A 136 33.21 -12.10 50.24
CA GLU A 136 34.63 -12.35 50.54
C GLU A 136 35.07 -11.56 51.77
N GLU A 137 34.74 -10.27 51.85
CA GLU A 137 34.98 -9.42 53.03
C GLU A 137 34.34 -10.00 54.30
N LEU A 138 33.08 -10.43 54.23
CA LEU A 138 32.39 -11.05 55.36
C LEU A 138 33.09 -12.35 55.81
N SER A 139 33.52 -13.18 54.86
CA SER A 139 34.25 -14.42 55.15
C SER A 139 35.59 -14.17 55.84
N ASN A 140 36.30 -13.11 55.43
CA ASN A 140 37.56 -12.71 56.02
C ASN A 140 37.37 -12.20 57.45
N LEU A 141 36.33 -11.39 57.69
CA LEU A 141 35.99 -10.90 59.03
C LEU A 141 35.63 -12.05 59.99
N LEU A 142 34.92 -13.06 59.52
CA LEU A 142 34.59 -14.25 60.32
C LEU A 142 35.81 -15.12 60.65
N ARG A 143 36.85 -15.11 59.81
CA ARG A 143 38.10 -15.87 60.06
C ARG A 143 39.05 -15.19 61.05
N VAL A 144 38.98 -13.87 61.18
CA VAL A 144 39.85 -13.07 62.07
C VAL A 144 39.33 -13.06 63.52
N ARG A 145 38.08 -13.48 63.74
CA ARG A 145 37.43 -13.53 65.06
C ARG A 145 37.48 -14.93 65.66
#